data_AF-A0A9D9K0U5-F1
#
_entry.id   AF-A0A9D9K0U5-F1
#
_cell.length_a   1.000
_cell.length_b   1.000
_cell.length_c   1.000
_cell.angle_alpha   90.00
_cell.angle_beta   90.00
_cell.angle_gamma   90.00
#
_symmetry.space_group_name_H-M   'P 1'
#
loop_
_entity.id
_entity.type
_entity.pdbx_description
1 polymer ?
#
loop_
_entity_poly.entity_id
_entity_poly.type
_entity_poly.pdbx_seq_one_letter_code
_entity_poly.pdbx_strand_id
1 'polypeptide(L)'
;MTSPSTLESVPKPQARLCPTLDQVYVTAALMLIALRPLLTPIPPHDFWWHMATGRAIMETGTIPQNDLFSYTRAGEPFFNQGWLAQLLMALIHRIGGLPLIIVVQALVLALAYGLLLRLCILCTNRIRACVAILLLVTMPLSFDNWTVRPQTYVFPLFAGFLTVLTEYRLGMARRLWLLPIIMALWVNMHGSFVLGLGLIGIVFAGETIKRWRGAPGPRMDVPLIVWGAATAAATLLNPRGVEVLGYVTNLIGSSQVTDLVTEWSPPTVRDINGVIFFLFLIVAALTLIYARTRPDLTDLMLFGAFLWLALGATRNIVWLGFVATPLLAVQATTLLPPPPQRRFQGIPTMNIALIGLLALILLIGSPWVKPALLPPETGALLAKGTPVEATRALQELPQRPQRLFHAMSYGSYLIWAAPEQKVFIDPRIELYPFEQWRDYILLGQGVEVEALLAKYRIDGMMLSIEEQAPLLEYARTHANVWREVYADEETVVLVRSGG
;
A
#
# COMPACT_ATOMS: atom_id res chain seq x y z
N MET A 1 -66.05 41.77 -24.40
CA MET A 1 -65.80 40.38 -23.96
C MET A 1 -64.51 39.92 -24.63
N THR A 2 -63.38 39.95 -23.91
CA THR A 2 -62.12 39.32 -24.35
C THR A 2 -61.15 39.28 -23.17
N SER A 3 -61.02 38.05 -22.65
CA SER A 3 -59.90 37.40 -21.94
C SER A 3 -59.12 38.14 -20.83
N PRO A 4 -59.10 37.62 -19.59
CA PRO A 4 -58.05 37.91 -18.63
C PRO A 4 -56.79 37.08 -18.92
N SER A 5 -55.66 37.73 -18.70
CA SER A 5 -54.30 37.20 -18.71
C SER A 5 -54.11 36.03 -17.73
N THR A 6 -53.72 34.87 -18.23
CA THR A 6 -53.07 33.82 -17.42
C THR A 6 -51.67 33.58 -17.98
N LEU A 7 -50.70 34.27 -17.37
CA LEU A 7 -49.30 33.84 -17.43
C LEU A 7 -49.25 32.45 -16.78
N GLU A 8 -49.13 31.41 -17.59
CA GLU A 8 -48.80 30.07 -17.13
C GLU A 8 -47.46 30.15 -16.37
N SER A 9 -47.54 29.91 -15.06
CA SER A 9 -46.37 29.73 -14.22
C SER A 9 -45.62 28.47 -14.69
N VAL A 10 -44.48 28.67 -15.37
CA VAL A 10 -43.52 27.60 -15.62
C VAL A 10 -43.09 27.04 -14.26
N PRO A 11 -43.35 25.76 -13.93
CA PRO A 11 -42.83 25.18 -12.71
C PRO A 11 -41.31 25.03 -12.90
N LYS A 12 -40.52 25.83 -12.19
CA LYS A 12 -39.09 25.53 -12.00
C LYS A 12 -38.99 24.25 -11.17
N PRO A 13 -38.39 23.15 -11.65
CA PRO A 13 -38.06 22.06 -10.77
C PRO A 13 -36.80 22.49 -10.00
N GLN A 14 -37.00 23.06 -8.81
CA GLN A 14 -36.00 22.94 -7.75
C GLN A 14 -36.05 21.48 -7.26
N ALA A 15 -35.52 20.56 -8.07
CA ALA A 15 -35.23 19.23 -7.61
C ALA A 15 -34.15 19.37 -6.52
N ARG A 16 -34.56 19.38 -5.26
CA ARG A 16 -33.63 19.09 -4.16
C ARG A 16 -32.97 17.77 -4.53
N LEU A 17 -31.67 17.80 -4.80
CA LEU A 17 -30.87 16.62 -5.12
C LEU A 17 -30.83 15.70 -3.89
N CYS A 18 -31.90 14.94 -3.72
CA CYS A 18 -32.01 13.91 -2.70
C CYS A 18 -31.07 12.76 -3.06
N PRO A 19 -30.28 12.23 -2.12
CA PRO A 19 -29.34 11.17 -2.43
C PRO A 19 -30.07 9.89 -2.83
N THR A 20 -29.53 9.20 -3.83
CA THR A 20 -30.09 7.95 -4.34
C THR A 20 -29.48 6.74 -3.63
N LEU A 21 -30.17 5.60 -3.65
CA LEU A 21 -29.65 4.36 -3.06
C LEU A 21 -28.33 3.91 -3.73
N ASP A 22 -28.17 4.17 -5.03
CA ASP A 22 -26.91 3.89 -5.73
C ASP A 22 -25.76 4.76 -5.17
N GLN A 23 -26.02 6.01 -4.80
CA GLN A 23 -25.04 6.85 -4.11
C GLN A 23 -24.74 6.33 -2.70
N VAL A 24 -25.72 5.78 -1.97
CA VAL A 24 -25.48 5.12 -0.68
C VAL A 24 -24.53 3.94 -0.84
N TYR A 25 -24.74 3.06 -1.83
CA TYR A 25 -23.84 1.92 -2.07
C TYR A 25 -22.41 2.35 -2.41
N VAL A 26 -22.25 3.34 -3.28
CA VAL A 26 -20.93 3.87 -3.64
C VAL A 26 -20.26 4.49 -2.42
N THR A 27 -21.00 5.31 -1.67
CA THR A 27 -20.50 5.97 -0.46
C THR A 27 -20.08 4.94 0.57
N ALA A 28 -20.94 3.95 0.86
CA ALA A 28 -20.63 2.85 1.78
C ALA A 28 -19.36 2.11 1.38
N ALA A 29 -19.20 1.80 0.08
CA ALA A 29 -18.01 1.10 -0.38
C ALA A 29 -16.72 1.89 -0.13
N LEU A 30 -16.71 3.17 -0.52
CA LEU A 30 -15.54 4.03 -0.34
C LEU A 30 -15.25 4.32 1.13
N MET A 31 -16.29 4.47 1.96
CA MET A 31 -16.13 4.69 3.40
C MET A 31 -15.62 3.44 4.11
N LEU A 32 -16.05 2.24 3.74
CA LEU A 32 -15.50 0.99 4.31
C LEU A 32 -14.01 0.82 3.99
N ILE A 33 -13.61 1.16 2.76
CA ILE A 33 -12.21 1.16 2.34
C ILE A 33 -11.40 2.19 3.13
N ALA A 34 -11.94 3.41 3.28
CA ALA A 34 -11.30 4.47 4.06
C ALA A 34 -11.23 4.15 5.56
N LEU A 35 -12.17 3.36 6.10
CA LEU A 35 -12.23 3.03 7.52
C LEU A 35 -11.07 2.14 7.96
N ARG A 36 -10.58 1.25 7.09
CA ARG A 36 -9.47 0.34 7.43
C ARG A 36 -8.20 1.08 7.87
N PRO A 37 -7.59 2.00 7.09
CA PRO A 37 -6.41 2.74 7.55
C PRO A 37 -6.70 3.62 8.77
N LEU A 38 -7.92 4.15 8.92
CA LEU A 38 -8.30 4.95 10.10
C LEU A 38 -8.28 4.12 11.40
N LEU A 39 -8.77 2.88 11.34
CA LEU A 39 -8.86 1.98 12.49
C LEU A 39 -7.59 1.15 12.74
N THR A 40 -6.61 1.19 11.85
CA THR A 40 -5.40 0.37 11.98
C THR A 40 -4.27 1.21 12.58
N PRO A 41 -3.76 0.85 13.77
CA PRO A 41 -2.60 1.52 14.33
C PRO A 41 -1.35 1.33 13.46
N ILE A 42 -0.47 2.33 13.45
CA ILE A 42 0.79 2.29 12.70
C ILE A 42 1.77 1.36 13.41
N PRO A 43 2.33 0.34 12.73
CA PRO A 43 3.31 -0.56 13.34
C PRO A 43 4.67 0.14 13.59
N PRO A 44 5.54 -0.41 14.46
CA PRO A 44 6.87 0.16 14.71
C PRO A 44 7.85 -0.02 13.55
N HIS A 45 7.55 -0.92 12.61
CA HIS A 45 8.40 -1.22 11.46
C HIS A 45 7.94 -0.49 10.19
N ASP A 46 8.89 -0.30 9.28
CA ASP A 46 8.75 0.16 7.89
C ASP A 46 8.27 1.61 7.66
N PHE A 47 7.18 2.05 8.27
CA PHE A 47 6.65 3.42 8.06
C PHE A 47 7.63 4.53 8.51
N TRP A 48 8.33 4.32 9.62
CA TRP A 48 9.07 5.38 10.32
C TRP A 48 10.40 5.77 9.67
N TRP A 49 11.13 4.83 9.05
CA TRP A 49 12.35 5.15 8.31
C TRP A 49 12.04 5.97 7.04
N HIS A 50 10.89 5.72 6.39
CA HIS A 50 10.39 6.55 5.29
C HIS A 50 10.14 7.99 5.76
N MET A 51 9.50 8.15 6.91
CA MET A 51 9.27 9.45 7.54
C MET A 51 10.59 10.17 7.87
N ALA A 52 11.56 9.45 8.45
CA ALA A 52 12.86 10.02 8.78
C ALA A 52 13.65 10.43 7.53
N THR A 53 13.54 9.64 6.46
CA THR A 53 14.17 9.98 5.17
C THR A 53 13.51 11.20 4.53
N GLY A 54 12.18 11.28 4.55
CA GLY A 54 11.46 12.47 4.11
C GLY A 54 11.85 13.73 4.88
N ARG A 55 12.01 13.62 6.21
CA ARG A 55 12.53 14.70 7.06
C ARG A 55 13.96 15.10 6.67
N ALA A 56 14.85 14.15 6.45
CA ALA A 56 16.23 14.42 6.00
C ALA A 56 16.27 15.13 4.63
N ILE A 57 15.38 14.76 3.69
CA ILE A 57 15.24 15.45 2.40
C ILE A 57 14.80 16.90 2.59
N MET A 58 13.82 17.14 3.47
CA MET A 58 13.33 18.49 3.77
C MET A 58 14.39 19.37 4.43
N GLU A 59 15.21 18.82 5.32
CA GLU A 59 16.25 19.54 6.06
C GLU A 59 17.48 19.84 5.19
N THR A 60 17.91 18.89 4.37
CA THR A 60 19.13 19.03 3.55
C THR A 60 18.88 19.60 2.16
N GLY A 61 17.64 19.54 1.66
CA GLY A 61 17.30 19.86 0.27
C GLY A 61 17.85 18.87 -0.75
N THR A 62 18.39 17.72 -0.32
CA THR A 62 19.01 16.71 -1.17
C THR A 62 18.44 15.31 -0.89
N ILE A 63 18.44 14.45 -1.90
CA ILE A 63 18.01 13.07 -1.74
C ILE A 63 19.19 12.25 -1.20
N PRO A 64 19.08 11.61 -0.03
CA PRO A 64 20.16 10.80 0.52
C PRO A 64 20.59 9.70 -0.45
N GLN A 65 21.88 9.64 -0.74
CA GLN A 65 22.46 8.62 -1.63
C GLN A 65 23.15 7.49 -0.85
N ASN A 66 23.37 7.69 0.44
CA ASN A 66 24.06 6.77 1.34
C ASN A 66 23.21 6.52 2.59
N ASP A 67 23.49 5.44 3.30
CA ASP A 67 22.84 5.15 4.57
C ASP A 67 23.20 6.19 5.64
N LEU A 68 22.15 6.75 6.24
CA LEU A 68 22.23 7.76 7.29
C LEU A 68 21.95 7.19 8.68
N PHE A 69 21.37 6.00 8.77
CA PHE A 69 20.65 5.58 9.97
C PHE A 69 21.32 4.45 10.73
N SER A 70 22.02 3.54 10.04
CA SER A 70 22.68 2.43 10.71
C SER A 70 24.13 2.75 11.04
N TYR A 71 24.67 2.12 12.08
CA TYR A 71 26.11 2.16 12.36
C TYR A 71 26.87 1.00 11.69
N THR A 72 26.15 -0.02 11.23
CA THR A 72 26.73 -1.22 10.61
C THR A 72 26.95 -1.04 9.10
N ARG A 73 26.19 -0.14 8.47
CA ARG A 73 26.28 0.23 7.05
C ARG A 73 26.45 1.74 6.85
N ALA A 74 26.95 2.44 7.87
CA ALA A 74 27.11 3.90 7.82
C ALA A 74 27.89 4.34 6.57
N GLY A 75 27.27 5.18 5.74
CA GLY A 75 27.89 5.70 4.52
C GLY A 75 27.84 4.78 3.30
N GLU A 76 27.31 3.55 3.41
CA GLU A 76 27.13 2.66 2.27
C GLU A 76 26.09 3.23 1.29
N PRO A 77 26.28 3.08 -0.04
CA PRO A 77 25.31 3.55 -1.02
C PRO A 77 23.93 2.90 -0.84
N PHE A 78 22.89 3.72 -0.82
CA PHE A 78 21.50 3.28 -0.76
C PHE A 78 20.67 3.99 -1.83
N PHE A 79 20.00 3.21 -2.69
CA PHE A 79 19.12 3.79 -3.71
C PHE A 79 17.73 4.02 -3.14
N ASN A 80 17.46 5.25 -2.73
CA ASN A 80 16.16 5.62 -2.21
C ASN A 80 15.14 5.86 -3.34
N GLN A 81 14.60 4.77 -3.87
CA GLN A 81 13.67 4.81 -5.01
C GLN A 81 12.37 5.59 -4.72
N GLY A 82 11.84 5.47 -3.50
CA GLY A 82 10.54 6.07 -3.09
C GLY A 82 10.62 7.49 -2.51
N TRP A 83 11.67 8.25 -2.83
CA TRP A 83 11.97 9.55 -2.20
C TRP A 83 10.81 10.56 -2.27
N LEU A 84 10.05 10.61 -3.39
CA LEU A 84 8.97 11.57 -3.56
C LEU A 84 7.80 11.27 -2.62
N ALA A 85 7.46 9.98 -2.47
CA ALA A 85 6.43 9.58 -1.52
C ALA A 85 6.85 9.90 -0.08
N GLN A 86 8.11 9.66 0.28
CA GLN A 86 8.66 9.98 1.59
C GLN A 86 8.64 11.49 1.87
N LEU A 87 9.03 12.31 0.89
CA LEU A 87 8.97 13.77 0.99
C LEU A 87 7.52 14.26 1.20
N LEU A 88 6.56 13.72 0.42
CA LEU A 88 5.15 14.05 0.59
C LEU A 88 4.64 13.66 1.98
N MET A 89 4.98 12.46 2.46
CA MET A 89 4.62 12.00 3.81
C MET A 89 5.18 12.94 4.89
N ALA A 90 6.44 13.35 4.79
CA ALA A 90 7.05 14.28 5.73
C ALA A 90 6.42 15.68 5.69
N LEU A 91 6.05 16.19 4.50
CA LEU A 91 5.33 17.46 4.34
C LEU A 91 3.93 17.38 4.99
N ILE A 92 3.20 16.30 4.76
CA ILE A 92 1.88 16.07 5.37
C ILE A 92 2.01 16.01 6.90
N HIS A 93 3.02 15.30 7.41
CA HIS A 93 3.29 15.23 8.84
C HIS A 93 3.62 16.61 9.44
N ARG A 94 4.38 17.45 8.74
CA ARG A 94 4.70 18.80 9.21
C ARG A 94 3.45 19.67 9.37
N ILE A 95 2.42 19.45 8.55
CA ILE A 95 1.17 20.23 8.58
C ILE A 95 0.25 19.75 9.71
N GLY A 96 0.07 18.44 9.89
CA GLY A 96 -0.97 17.91 10.79
C GLY A 96 -0.61 16.63 11.54
N GLY A 97 0.68 16.30 11.63
CA GLY A 97 1.20 15.13 12.34
C GLY A 97 0.74 13.80 11.76
N LEU A 98 0.84 12.75 12.57
CA LEU A 98 0.34 11.41 12.25
C LEU A 98 -1.16 11.36 11.91
N PRO A 99 -2.05 12.10 12.63
CA PRO A 99 -3.46 12.10 12.28
C PRO A 99 -3.73 12.47 10.82
N LEU A 100 -3.06 13.51 10.31
CA LEU A 100 -3.26 13.93 8.93
C LEU A 100 -2.72 12.92 7.92
N ILE A 101 -1.59 12.25 8.20
CA ILE A 101 -1.09 11.16 7.35
C ILE A 101 -2.13 10.04 7.23
N ILE A 102 -2.69 9.59 8.36
CA ILE A 102 -3.66 8.49 8.37
C ILE A 102 -4.89 8.85 7.53
N VAL A 103 -5.36 10.11 7.64
CA VAL A 103 -6.49 10.57 6.81
C VAL A 103 -6.13 10.71 5.35
N VAL A 104 -4.97 11.27 5.00
CA VAL A 104 -4.54 11.36 3.61
C VAL A 104 -4.40 9.97 2.99
N GLN A 105 -3.86 9.01 3.75
CA GLN A 105 -3.79 7.60 3.35
C GLN A 105 -5.19 7.03 3.06
N ALA A 106 -6.16 7.28 3.93
CA ALA A 106 -7.54 6.86 3.74
C ALA A 106 -8.16 7.47 2.46
N LEU A 107 -7.87 8.74 2.19
CA LEU A 107 -8.32 9.43 0.98
C LEU A 107 -7.65 8.91 -0.29
N VAL A 108 -6.35 8.60 -0.24
CA VAL A 108 -5.60 7.99 -1.34
C VAL A 108 -6.18 6.62 -1.69
N LEU A 109 -6.47 5.79 -0.68
CA LEU A 109 -7.14 4.50 -0.88
C LEU A 109 -8.55 4.68 -1.46
N ALA A 110 -9.37 5.56 -0.87
CA ALA A 110 -10.70 5.85 -1.40
C ALA A 110 -10.67 6.34 -2.85
N LEU A 111 -9.67 7.15 -3.22
CA LEU A 111 -9.44 7.59 -4.59
C LEU A 111 -9.09 6.41 -5.51
N ALA A 112 -8.13 5.56 -5.12
CA ALA A 112 -7.71 4.41 -5.92
C ALA A 112 -8.88 3.46 -6.23
N TYR A 113 -9.63 3.07 -5.19
CA TYR A 113 -10.77 2.17 -5.34
C TYR A 113 -11.99 2.86 -5.93
N GLY A 114 -12.14 4.18 -5.78
CA GLY A 114 -13.15 4.98 -6.49
C GLY A 114 -12.89 5.03 -7.99
N LEU A 115 -11.63 5.17 -8.42
CA LEU A 115 -11.24 5.06 -9.83
C LEU A 115 -11.49 3.65 -10.36
N LEU A 116 -11.14 2.62 -9.61
CA LEU A 116 -11.41 1.22 -9.98
C LEU A 116 -12.92 0.93 -10.09
N LEU A 117 -13.71 1.43 -9.15
CA LEU A 117 -15.17 1.30 -9.16
C LEU A 117 -15.77 2.01 -10.37
N ARG A 118 -15.31 3.23 -10.67
CA ARG A 118 -15.71 3.99 -11.85
C ARG A 118 -15.39 3.22 -13.13
N LEU A 119 -14.21 2.60 -13.22
CA LEU A 119 -13.82 1.76 -14.35
C LEU A 119 -14.78 0.57 -14.52
N CYS A 120 -15.12 -0.13 -13.43
CA CYS A 120 -16.08 -1.23 -13.49
C CYS A 120 -17.48 -0.77 -13.91
N ILE A 121 -17.92 0.41 -13.44
CA ILE A 121 -19.20 1.00 -13.84
C ILE A 121 -19.19 1.39 -15.32
N LEU A 122 -18.08 1.93 -15.82
CA LEU A 122 -17.91 2.24 -17.24
C LEU A 122 -18.07 1.00 -18.12
N CYS A 123 -17.50 -0.14 -17.70
CA CYS A 123 -17.56 -1.38 -18.48
C CYS A 123 -18.90 -2.11 -18.40
N THR A 124 -19.71 -1.89 -17.36
CA THR A 124 -20.91 -2.71 -17.09
C THR A 124 -22.22 -1.93 -17.03
N ASN A 125 -22.17 -0.64 -16.68
CA ASN A 125 -23.33 0.19 -16.31
C ASN A 125 -24.18 -0.40 -15.15
N ARG A 126 -23.55 -1.19 -14.26
CA ARG A 126 -24.19 -1.93 -13.14
C ARG A 126 -23.58 -1.57 -11.79
N ILE A 127 -23.86 -0.35 -11.29
CA ILE A 127 -23.31 0.19 -10.03
C ILE A 127 -23.30 -0.80 -8.87
N ARG A 128 -24.44 -1.40 -8.53
CA ARG A 128 -24.56 -2.30 -7.37
C ARG A 128 -23.73 -3.58 -7.50
N ALA A 129 -23.65 -4.15 -8.71
CA ALA A 129 -22.83 -5.32 -8.95
C ALA A 129 -21.34 -4.98 -8.84
N CYS A 130 -20.92 -3.83 -9.38
CA CYS A 130 -19.54 -3.36 -9.24
C CYS A 130 -19.17 -3.11 -7.78
N VAL A 131 -20.07 -2.49 -6.99
CA VAL A 131 -19.87 -2.30 -5.56
C VAL A 131 -19.74 -3.63 -4.83
N ALA A 132 -20.63 -4.60 -5.12
CA ALA A 132 -20.55 -5.93 -4.51
C ALA A 132 -19.23 -6.64 -4.81
N ILE A 133 -18.76 -6.58 -6.05
CA ILE A 133 -17.49 -7.20 -6.45
C ILE A 133 -16.31 -6.48 -5.80
N LEU A 134 -16.32 -5.16 -5.76
CA LEU A 134 -15.28 -4.38 -5.07
C LEU A 134 -15.14 -4.80 -3.60
N LEU A 135 -16.26 -4.94 -2.90
CA LEU A 135 -16.29 -5.24 -1.47
C LEU A 135 -16.07 -6.71 -1.15
N LEU A 136 -16.62 -7.64 -1.95
CA LEU A 136 -16.55 -9.07 -1.68
C LEU A 136 -15.32 -9.74 -2.30
N VAL A 137 -14.66 -9.08 -3.26
CA VAL A 137 -13.50 -9.63 -3.96
C VAL A 137 -12.26 -8.77 -3.76
N THR A 138 -12.29 -7.52 -4.22
CA THR A 138 -11.08 -6.69 -4.27
C THR A 138 -10.57 -6.29 -2.89
N MET A 139 -11.50 -5.90 -2.01
CA MET A 139 -11.18 -5.46 -0.65
C MET A 139 -10.50 -6.57 0.16
N PRO A 140 -11.06 -7.80 0.28
CA PRO A 140 -10.41 -8.96 0.90
C PRO A 140 -8.97 -9.20 0.44
N LEU A 141 -8.72 -9.16 -0.87
CA LEU A 141 -7.39 -9.39 -1.45
C LEU A 141 -6.36 -8.29 -1.12
N SER A 142 -6.81 -7.12 -0.71
CA SER A 142 -5.95 -5.94 -0.61
C SER A 142 -5.66 -5.52 0.83
N PHE A 143 -6.31 -6.13 1.83
CA PHE A 143 -6.29 -5.66 3.22
C PHE A 143 -4.89 -5.47 3.81
N ASP A 144 -3.96 -6.39 3.55
CA ASP A 144 -2.60 -6.31 4.10
C ASP A 144 -1.77 -5.18 3.47
N ASN A 145 -2.17 -4.72 2.29
CA ASN A 145 -1.47 -3.71 1.51
C ASN A 145 -1.99 -2.28 1.78
N TRP A 146 -2.90 -2.11 2.74
CA TRP A 146 -3.49 -0.81 3.11
C TRP A 146 -2.83 -0.14 4.31
N THR A 147 -1.69 -0.66 4.77
CA THR A 147 -0.84 -0.02 5.78
C THR A 147 -0.25 1.29 5.25
N VAL A 148 0.10 2.22 6.14
CA VAL A 148 0.67 3.52 5.75
C VAL A 148 2.08 3.33 5.20
N ARG A 149 2.23 3.34 3.87
CA ARG A 149 3.51 3.11 3.17
C ARG A 149 3.55 3.87 1.84
N PRO A 150 4.75 4.15 1.28
CA PRO A 150 4.91 4.69 -0.08
C PRO A 150 4.14 3.94 -1.16
N GLN A 151 4.04 2.61 -1.06
CA GLN A 151 3.29 1.77 -2.00
C GLN A 151 1.83 2.20 -2.17
N THR A 152 1.17 2.69 -1.11
CA THR A 152 -0.25 3.02 -1.21
C THR A 152 -0.50 4.27 -2.05
N TYR A 153 0.44 5.21 -2.08
CA TYR A 153 0.35 6.43 -2.89
C TYR A 153 0.33 6.15 -4.39
N VAL A 154 0.78 4.97 -4.81
CA VAL A 154 0.78 4.59 -6.23
C VAL A 154 -0.45 3.77 -6.66
N PHE A 155 -1.34 3.39 -5.74
CA PHE A 155 -2.59 2.71 -6.12
C PHE A 155 -3.51 3.56 -7.01
N PRO A 156 -3.72 4.87 -6.76
CA PRO A 156 -4.46 5.72 -7.69
C PRO A 156 -3.79 5.83 -9.05
N LEU A 157 -2.44 5.82 -9.09
CA LEU A 157 -1.67 5.87 -10.34
C LEU A 157 -1.88 4.59 -11.16
N PHE A 158 -1.82 3.42 -10.51
CA PHE A 158 -2.11 2.13 -11.13
C PHE A 158 -3.55 2.05 -11.67
N ALA A 159 -4.54 2.47 -10.86
CA ALA A 159 -5.94 2.51 -11.27
C ALA A 159 -6.16 3.49 -12.44
N GLY A 160 -5.47 4.63 -12.43
CA GLY A 160 -5.44 5.59 -13.53
C GLY A 160 -4.87 4.98 -14.81
N PHE A 161 -3.75 4.25 -14.71
CA PHE A 161 -3.15 3.51 -15.82
C PHE A 161 -4.13 2.52 -16.44
N LEU A 162 -4.76 1.67 -15.61
CA LEU A 162 -5.77 0.72 -16.06
C LEU A 162 -6.96 1.42 -16.73
N THR A 163 -7.39 2.56 -16.19
CA THR A 163 -8.50 3.34 -16.74
C THR A 163 -8.17 3.86 -18.12
N VAL A 164 -7.00 4.50 -18.30
CA VAL A 164 -6.58 5.04 -19.60
C VAL A 164 -6.41 3.95 -20.65
N LEU A 165 -5.81 2.81 -20.28
CA LEU A 165 -5.63 1.67 -21.19
C LEU A 165 -6.96 1.02 -21.56
N THR A 166 -7.89 0.91 -20.62
CA THR A 166 -9.24 0.40 -20.89
C THR A 166 -10.05 1.36 -21.76
N GLU A 167 -9.98 2.68 -21.49
CA GLU A 167 -10.62 3.70 -22.33
C GLU A 167 -10.11 3.61 -23.78
N TYR A 168 -8.80 3.45 -23.98
CA TYR A 168 -8.23 3.18 -25.31
C TYR A 168 -8.81 1.93 -25.98
N ARG A 169 -8.91 0.81 -25.25
CA ARG A 169 -9.49 -0.46 -25.76
C ARG A 169 -10.97 -0.33 -26.13
N LEU A 170 -11.70 0.55 -25.44
CA LEU A 170 -13.10 0.90 -25.75
C LEU A 170 -13.23 1.94 -26.88
N GLY A 171 -12.13 2.31 -27.56
CA GLY A 171 -12.14 3.29 -28.65
C GLY A 171 -12.11 4.76 -28.18
N MET A 172 -11.90 5.01 -26.89
CA MET A 172 -11.85 6.35 -26.27
C MET A 172 -10.40 6.80 -26.01
N ALA A 173 -9.55 6.77 -27.04
CA ALA A 173 -8.10 7.01 -26.94
C ALA A 173 -7.63 8.44 -26.55
N ARG A 174 -8.51 9.29 -26.01
CA ARG A 174 -8.27 10.73 -25.82
C ARG A 174 -7.24 11.07 -24.74
N ARG A 175 -6.87 10.11 -23.88
CA ARG A 175 -6.11 10.34 -22.65
C ARG A 175 -4.79 9.56 -22.55
N LEU A 176 -4.34 8.94 -23.63
CA LEU A 176 -3.05 8.20 -23.64
C LEU A 176 -1.85 9.08 -23.24
N TRP A 177 -1.94 10.40 -23.46
CA TRP A 177 -0.94 11.38 -23.04
C TRP A 177 -0.75 11.49 -21.52
N LEU A 178 -1.69 10.99 -20.71
CA LEU A 178 -1.55 10.93 -19.26
C LEU A 178 -0.58 9.84 -18.80
N LEU A 179 -0.39 8.77 -19.58
CA LEU A 179 0.48 7.64 -19.20
C LEU A 179 1.92 8.07 -18.86
N PRO A 180 2.63 8.88 -19.68
CA PRO A 180 3.97 9.34 -19.33
C PRO A 180 3.98 10.24 -18.09
N ILE A 181 2.97 11.07 -17.87
CA ILE A 181 2.88 11.94 -16.69
C ILE A 181 2.71 11.10 -15.42
N ILE A 182 1.79 10.13 -15.46
CA ILE A 182 1.56 9.21 -14.35
C ILE A 182 2.83 8.39 -14.07
N MET A 183 3.53 7.94 -15.12
CA MET A 183 4.77 7.18 -14.98
C MET A 183 5.90 8.01 -14.35
N ALA A 184 6.07 9.26 -14.77
CA ALA A 184 7.07 10.17 -14.20
C ALA A 184 6.86 10.40 -12.70
N LEU A 185 5.60 10.46 -12.24
CA LEU A 185 5.29 10.49 -10.81
C LEU A 185 5.58 9.14 -10.16
N TRP A 186 5.08 8.05 -10.75
CA TRP A 186 5.16 6.70 -10.17
C TRP A 186 6.61 6.24 -9.96
N VAL A 187 7.50 6.46 -10.92
CA VAL A 187 8.91 6.03 -10.83
C VAL A 187 9.67 6.67 -9.66
N ASN A 188 9.22 7.82 -9.17
CA ASN A 188 9.78 8.51 -8.00
C ASN A 188 9.09 8.16 -6.68
N MET A 189 7.94 7.48 -6.74
CA MET A 189 7.12 7.15 -5.57
C MET A 189 7.30 5.70 -5.13
N HIS A 190 7.36 4.74 -6.06
CA HIS A 190 7.44 3.33 -5.70
C HIS A 190 7.95 2.41 -6.83
N GLY A 191 8.69 1.36 -6.49
CA GLY A 191 9.38 0.47 -7.43
C GLY A 191 8.46 -0.35 -8.34
N SER A 192 7.15 -0.37 -8.03
CA SER A 192 6.14 -1.03 -8.85
C SER A 192 5.83 -0.33 -10.18
N PHE A 193 6.51 0.77 -10.52
CA PHE A 193 6.33 1.48 -11.80
C PHE A 193 6.50 0.55 -13.02
N VAL A 194 7.33 -0.48 -12.90
CA VAL A 194 7.54 -1.51 -13.93
C VAL A 194 6.26 -2.23 -14.33
N LEU A 195 5.28 -2.34 -13.42
CA LEU A 195 3.97 -2.91 -13.72
C LEU A 195 3.23 -2.07 -14.76
N GLY A 196 3.41 -0.75 -14.76
CA GLY A 196 2.83 0.13 -15.77
C GLY A 196 3.33 -0.17 -17.19
N LEU A 197 4.63 -0.47 -17.34
CA LEU A 197 5.20 -0.93 -18.61
C LEU A 197 4.64 -2.30 -19.01
N GLY A 198 4.53 -3.23 -18.05
CA GLY A 198 3.90 -4.54 -18.25
C GLY A 198 2.46 -4.42 -18.74
N LEU A 199 1.65 -3.53 -18.15
CA LEU A 199 0.28 -3.25 -18.59
C LEU A 199 0.23 -2.78 -20.05
N ILE A 200 1.09 -1.84 -20.45
CA ILE A 200 1.17 -1.36 -21.84
C ILE A 200 1.56 -2.51 -22.78
N GLY A 201 2.59 -3.29 -22.42
CA GLY A 201 3.06 -4.42 -23.24
C GLY A 201 1.99 -5.49 -23.44
N ILE A 202 1.27 -5.86 -22.38
CA ILE A 202 0.19 -6.85 -22.44
C ILE A 202 -0.98 -6.32 -23.27
N VAL A 203 -1.37 -5.06 -23.09
CA VAL A 203 -2.43 -4.43 -23.92
C VAL A 203 -2.02 -4.39 -25.38
N PHE A 204 -0.79 -3.97 -25.67
CA PHE A 204 -0.26 -3.96 -27.04
C PHE A 204 -0.29 -5.37 -27.67
N ALA A 205 0.18 -6.38 -26.95
CA ALA A 205 0.18 -7.77 -27.42
C ALA A 205 -1.24 -8.30 -27.64
N GLY A 206 -2.14 -8.13 -26.65
CA GLY A 206 -3.53 -8.59 -26.71
C GLY A 206 -4.31 -7.97 -27.87
N GLU A 207 -4.19 -6.65 -28.07
CA GLU A 207 -4.84 -5.97 -29.19
C GLU A 207 -4.24 -6.38 -30.55
N THR A 208 -2.92 -6.64 -30.61
CA THR A 208 -2.26 -7.13 -31.84
C THR A 208 -2.74 -8.53 -32.22
N ILE A 209 -2.80 -9.46 -31.25
CA ILE A 209 -3.28 -10.82 -31.47
C ILE A 209 -4.75 -10.83 -31.91
N LYS A 210 -5.60 -10.00 -31.29
CA LYS A 210 -7.00 -9.86 -31.70
C LYS A 210 -7.13 -9.41 -33.16
N ARG A 211 -6.33 -8.45 -33.59
CA ARG A 211 -6.30 -7.99 -35.00
C ARG A 211 -5.83 -9.09 -35.96
N TRP A 212 -4.78 -9.83 -35.62
CA TRP A 212 -4.31 -10.95 -36.44
C TRP A 212 -5.37 -12.03 -36.61
N ARG A 213 -6.25 -12.20 -35.62
CA ARG A 213 -7.42 -13.10 -35.67
C ARG A 213 -8.64 -12.49 -36.38
N GLY A 214 -8.53 -11.30 -36.96
CA GLY A 214 -9.65 -10.61 -37.63
C GLY A 214 -10.73 -10.08 -36.68
N ALA A 215 -10.46 -9.99 -35.38
CA ALA A 215 -11.43 -9.47 -34.43
C ALA A 215 -11.56 -7.93 -34.54
N PRO A 216 -12.78 -7.38 -34.40
CA PRO A 216 -12.97 -5.94 -34.34
C PRO A 216 -12.29 -5.36 -33.10
N GLY A 217 -11.61 -4.22 -33.28
CA GLY A 217 -10.91 -3.50 -32.22
C GLY A 217 -10.46 -2.13 -32.73
N PRO A 218 -9.88 -1.28 -31.87
CA PRO A 218 -9.27 -0.04 -32.33
C PRO A 218 -8.25 -0.36 -33.44
N ARG A 219 -8.08 0.51 -34.45
CA ARG A 219 -6.97 0.35 -35.40
C ARG A 219 -5.65 0.47 -34.62
N MET A 220 -4.59 -0.16 -35.12
CA MET A 220 -3.28 -0.09 -34.45
C MET A 220 -2.75 1.31 -34.64
N ASP A 221 -3.19 2.19 -33.76
CA ASP A 221 -2.95 3.59 -33.97
C ASP A 221 -1.57 3.89 -33.39
N VAL A 222 -0.75 4.50 -34.24
CA VAL A 222 0.49 5.21 -33.91
C VAL A 222 0.47 5.84 -32.49
N PRO A 223 -0.63 6.41 -31.95
CA PRO A 223 -0.71 6.88 -30.58
C PRO A 223 -0.37 5.87 -29.48
N LEU A 224 -0.76 4.58 -29.53
CA LEU A 224 -0.38 3.65 -28.44
C LEU A 224 1.13 3.40 -28.43
N ILE A 225 1.74 3.30 -29.61
CA ILE A 225 3.19 3.12 -29.75
C ILE A 225 3.92 4.39 -29.30
N VAL A 226 3.48 5.56 -29.77
CA VAL A 226 4.08 6.86 -29.43
C VAL A 226 3.96 7.14 -27.93
N TRP A 227 2.77 7.01 -27.35
CA TRP A 227 2.57 7.25 -25.92
C TRP A 227 3.17 6.13 -25.07
N GLY A 228 3.21 4.90 -25.56
CA GLY A 228 3.94 3.80 -24.91
C GLY A 228 5.44 4.06 -24.84
N ALA A 229 6.04 4.51 -25.95
CA ALA A 229 7.45 4.90 -26.00
C ALA A 229 7.74 6.12 -25.13
N ALA A 230 6.88 7.14 -25.16
CA ALA A 230 6.97 8.30 -24.28
C ALA A 230 6.86 7.89 -22.79
N THR A 231 6.01 6.91 -22.47
CA THR A 231 5.88 6.37 -21.12
C THR A 231 7.13 5.62 -20.69
N ALA A 232 7.72 4.81 -21.57
CA ALA A 232 9.00 4.16 -21.30
C ALA A 232 10.10 5.19 -21.05
N ALA A 233 10.18 6.24 -21.87
CA ALA A 233 11.12 7.34 -21.67
C ALA A 233 10.87 8.11 -20.36
N ALA A 234 9.61 8.26 -19.94
CA ALA A 234 9.25 8.93 -18.69
C ALA A 234 9.77 8.19 -17.43
N THR A 235 10.11 6.90 -17.52
CA THR A 235 10.79 6.19 -16.43
C THR A 235 12.16 6.79 -16.09
N LEU A 236 12.80 7.47 -17.05
CA LEU A 236 14.09 8.13 -16.86
C LEU A 236 13.97 9.46 -16.11
N LEU A 237 12.75 9.95 -15.86
CA LEU A 237 12.50 11.18 -15.10
C LEU A 237 12.60 10.92 -13.59
N ASN A 238 13.75 10.42 -13.15
CA ASN A 238 14.10 10.18 -11.76
C ASN A 238 15.56 10.64 -11.50
N PRO A 239 15.97 10.86 -10.25
CA PRO A 239 17.29 11.41 -9.93
C PRO A 239 18.49 10.63 -10.49
N ARG A 240 18.33 9.34 -10.79
CA ARG A 240 19.40 8.46 -11.31
C ARG A 240 19.18 7.99 -12.75
N GLY A 241 18.17 8.52 -13.44
CA GLY A 241 17.91 8.22 -14.85
C GLY A 241 17.83 6.73 -15.14
N VAL A 242 18.81 6.21 -15.89
CA VAL A 242 18.86 4.81 -16.36
C VAL A 242 19.17 3.81 -15.24
N GLU A 243 19.86 4.24 -14.17
CA GLU A 243 20.27 3.34 -13.08
C GLU A 243 19.07 2.73 -12.33
N VAL A 244 17.87 3.32 -12.44
CA VAL A 244 16.63 2.76 -11.90
C VAL A 244 16.34 1.36 -12.47
N LEU A 245 16.79 1.06 -13.70
CA LEU A 245 16.65 -0.27 -14.29
C LEU A 245 17.54 -1.28 -13.57
N GLY A 246 18.74 -0.88 -13.15
CA GLY A 246 19.66 -1.69 -12.35
C GLY A 246 19.07 -2.03 -10.98
N TYR A 247 18.39 -1.07 -10.34
CA TYR A 247 17.65 -1.32 -9.10
C TYR A 247 16.59 -2.42 -9.28
N VAL A 248 15.77 -2.32 -10.32
CA VAL A 248 14.73 -3.32 -10.62
C VAL A 248 15.35 -4.70 -10.86
N THR A 249 16.42 -4.80 -11.64
CA THR A 249 17.06 -6.08 -11.92
C THR A 249 17.69 -6.70 -10.68
N ASN A 250 18.29 -5.88 -9.81
CA ASN A 250 18.88 -6.37 -8.56
C ASN A 250 17.81 -6.86 -7.59
N LEU A 251 16.70 -6.11 -7.45
CA LEU A 251 15.59 -6.49 -6.59
C LEU A 251 14.92 -7.81 -7.02
N ILE A 252 14.80 -8.04 -8.33
CA ILE A 252 14.24 -9.29 -8.89
C ILE A 252 15.26 -10.44 -8.82
N GLY A 253 16.56 -10.15 -8.98
CA GLY A 253 17.62 -11.16 -9.05
C GLY A 253 18.18 -11.60 -7.69
N SER A 254 17.99 -10.83 -6.61
CA SER A 254 18.55 -11.14 -5.28
C SER A 254 17.66 -12.10 -4.48
N SER A 255 17.69 -13.39 -4.79
CA SER A 255 16.89 -14.43 -4.11
C SER A 255 17.11 -14.51 -2.58
N GLN A 256 18.31 -14.15 -2.11
CA GLN A 256 18.69 -14.33 -0.70
C GLN A 256 18.02 -13.34 0.25
N VAL A 257 17.59 -12.18 -0.25
CA VAL A 257 16.92 -11.12 0.53
C VAL A 257 15.41 -11.34 0.53
N THR A 258 14.86 -11.90 -0.55
CA THR A 258 13.43 -12.20 -0.68
C THR A 258 12.99 -13.37 0.21
N ASP A 259 13.87 -14.33 0.51
CA ASP A 259 13.53 -15.48 1.37
C ASP A 259 13.35 -15.11 2.86
N LEU A 260 13.91 -13.97 3.29
CA LEU A 260 13.87 -13.50 4.67
C LEU A 260 12.66 -12.59 4.97
N VAL A 261 11.95 -12.12 3.92
CA VAL A 261 10.82 -11.20 4.06
C VAL A 261 9.54 -11.89 3.60
N THR A 262 8.62 -12.09 4.54
CA THR A 262 7.35 -12.80 4.34
C THR A 262 6.51 -12.27 3.18
N GLU A 263 6.60 -10.97 2.89
CA GLU A 263 5.87 -10.31 1.79
C GLU A 263 6.31 -10.76 0.38
N TRP A 264 7.53 -11.31 0.26
CA TRP A 264 8.07 -11.84 -0.99
C TRP A 264 7.84 -13.35 -1.16
N SER A 265 7.37 -14.03 -0.11
CA SER A 265 7.03 -15.44 -0.16
C SER A 265 5.73 -15.69 -0.93
N PRO A 266 5.58 -16.85 -1.57
CA PRO A 266 4.31 -17.28 -2.17
C PRO A 266 3.17 -17.35 -1.14
N PRO A 267 1.91 -17.08 -1.54
CA PRO A 267 0.76 -17.26 -0.66
C PRO A 267 0.58 -18.74 -0.25
N THR A 268 0.18 -18.97 1.01
CA THR A 268 0.01 -20.32 1.55
C THR A 268 -1.39 -20.52 2.12
N VAL A 269 -1.89 -21.76 2.16
CA VAL A 269 -3.17 -22.06 2.83
C VAL A 269 -3.08 -22.10 4.36
N ARG A 270 -1.89 -21.80 4.93
CA ARG A 270 -1.63 -21.87 6.37
C ARG A 270 -2.00 -20.57 7.10
N ASP A 271 -2.11 -19.48 6.36
CA ASP A 271 -2.49 -18.17 6.87
C ASP A 271 -3.80 -17.69 6.24
N ILE A 272 -4.50 -16.80 6.94
CA ILE A 272 -5.83 -16.33 6.52
C ILE A 272 -5.80 -15.59 5.18
N ASN A 273 -4.70 -14.89 4.88
CA ASN A 273 -4.57 -14.08 3.67
C ASN A 273 -4.40 -14.96 2.44
N GLY A 274 -3.59 -16.00 2.54
CA GLY A 274 -3.50 -17.01 1.49
C GLY A 274 -4.79 -17.82 1.33
N VAL A 275 -5.51 -18.14 2.41
CA VAL A 275 -6.86 -18.74 2.31
C VAL A 275 -7.82 -17.84 1.52
N ILE A 276 -7.87 -16.54 1.84
CA ILE A 276 -8.68 -15.56 1.09
C ILE A 276 -8.28 -15.52 -0.39
N PHE A 277 -6.98 -15.53 -0.68
CA PHE A 277 -6.46 -15.57 -2.04
C PHE A 277 -6.90 -16.83 -2.81
N PHE A 278 -6.77 -18.03 -2.24
CA PHE A 278 -7.18 -19.26 -2.91
C PHE A 278 -8.70 -19.37 -3.07
N LEU A 279 -9.49 -18.91 -2.08
CA LEU A 279 -10.95 -18.80 -2.22
C LEU A 279 -11.34 -17.84 -3.35
N PHE A 280 -10.63 -16.71 -3.47
CA PHE A 280 -10.80 -15.80 -4.60
C PHE A 280 -10.53 -16.50 -5.93
N LEU A 281 -9.47 -17.30 -6.07
CA LEU A 281 -9.19 -18.03 -7.31
C LEU A 281 -10.34 -18.98 -7.68
N ILE A 282 -10.94 -19.66 -6.69
CA ILE A 282 -12.12 -20.50 -6.90
C ILE A 282 -13.29 -19.65 -7.40
N VAL A 283 -13.60 -18.53 -6.73
CA VAL A 283 -14.71 -17.64 -7.12
C VAL A 283 -14.47 -17.03 -8.51
N ALA A 284 -13.24 -16.63 -8.82
CA ALA A 284 -12.85 -16.12 -10.12
C ALA A 284 -13.03 -17.20 -11.20
N ALA A 285 -12.54 -18.42 -10.98
CA ALA A 285 -12.69 -19.53 -11.90
C ALA A 285 -14.17 -19.87 -12.15
N LEU A 286 -14.99 -20.00 -11.10
CA LEU A 286 -16.43 -20.25 -11.23
C LEU A 286 -17.12 -19.13 -12.01
N THR A 287 -16.78 -17.86 -11.73
CA THR A 287 -17.32 -16.71 -12.47
C THR A 287 -16.98 -16.80 -13.95
N LEU A 288 -15.73 -17.13 -14.30
CA LEU A 288 -15.30 -17.27 -15.70
C LEU A 288 -15.92 -18.48 -16.40
N ILE A 289 -16.14 -19.59 -15.69
CA ILE A 289 -16.74 -20.82 -16.24
C ILE A 289 -18.23 -20.62 -16.53
N TYR A 290 -18.98 -20.01 -15.59
CA TYR A 290 -20.42 -19.85 -15.72
C TYR A 290 -20.84 -18.62 -16.52
N ALA A 291 -19.93 -17.67 -16.76
CA ALA A 291 -20.23 -16.45 -17.51
C ALA A 291 -20.86 -16.76 -18.87
N ARG A 292 -21.85 -15.94 -19.26
CA ARG A 292 -22.60 -16.13 -20.51
C ARG A 292 -21.88 -15.60 -21.74
N THR A 293 -20.74 -14.93 -21.54
CA THR A 293 -19.90 -14.36 -22.58
C THR A 293 -18.46 -14.79 -22.40
N ARG A 294 -17.72 -14.90 -23.50
CA ARG A 294 -16.28 -15.13 -23.40
C ARG A 294 -15.58 -13.85 -22.93
N PRO A 295 -14.61 -13.95 -22.00
CA PRO A 295 -13.79 -12.81 -21.63
C PRO A 295 -12.90 -12.35 -22.79
N ASP A 296 -12.61 -11.05 -22.82
CA ASP A 296 -11.69 -10.48 -23.79
C ASP A 296 -10.28 -11.08 -23.60
N LEU A 297 -9.59 -11.33 -24.71
CA LEU A 297 -8.25 -11.92 -24.69
C LEU A 297 -7.26 -11.07 -23.89
N THR A 298 -7.31 -9.74 -24.05
CA THR A 298 -6.39 -8.84 -23.35
C THR A 298 -6.63 -8.88 -21.83
N ASP A 299 -7.90 -8.97 -21.40
CA ASP A 299 -8.22 -9.10 -19.97
C ASP A 299 -7.76 -10.45 -19.39
N LEU A 300 -7.86 -11.54 -20.16
CA LEU A 300 -7.30 -12.83 -19.74
C LEU A 300 -5.77 -12.81 -19.65
N MET A 301 -5.09 -12.15 -20.59
CA MET A 301 -3.63 -12.00 -20.54
C MET A 301 -3.20 -11.17 -19.33
N LEU A 302 -3.90 -10.07 -19.05
CA LEU A 302 -3.67 -9.26 -17.85
C LEU A 302 -3.91 -10.08 -16.57
N PHE A 303 -5.05 -10.76 -16.47
CA PHE A 303 -5.36 -11.64 -15.34
C PHE A 303 -4.29 -12.71 -15.14
N GLY A 304 -3.89 -13.42 -16.20
CA GLY A 304 -2.88 -14.47 -16.15
C GLY A 304 -1.49 -13.95 -15.73
N ALA A 305 -1.06 -12.81 -16.26
CA ALA A 305 0.23 -12.22 -15.90
C ALA A 305 0.28 -11.78 -14.43
N PHE A 306 -0.77 -11.11 -13.95
CA PHE A 306 -0.83 -10.67 -12.56
C PHE A 306 -1.12 -11.83 -11.59
N LEU A 307 -1.79 -12.89 -12.06
CA LEU A 307 -1.95 -14.12 -11.29
C LEU A 307 -0.59 -14.81 -11.09
N TRP A 308 0.23 -14.88 -12.15
CA TRP A 308 1.59 -15.40 -12.05
C TRP A 308 2.43 -14.61 -11.03
N LEU A 309 2.36 -13.27 -11.07
CA LEU A 309 3.03 -12.41 -10.08
C LEU A 309 2.51 -12.66 -8.64
N ALA A 310 1.20 -12.78 -8.46
CA ALA A 310 0.57 -13.01 -7.16
C ALA A 310 0.86 -14.40 -6.58
N LEU A 311 1.00 -15.43 -7.43
CA LEU A 311 1.44 -16.76 -7.03
C LEU A 311 2.92 -16.77 -6.62
N GLY A 312 3.74 -15.87 -7.19
CA GLY A 312 5.14 -15.73 -6.83
C GLY A 312 5.36 -15.04 -5.49
N ALA A 313 4.56 -14.02 -5.15
CA ALA A 313 4.73 -13.25 -3.92
C ALA A 313 3.41 -12.62 -3.41
N THR A 314 3.16 -12.70 -2.10
CA THR A 314 1.96 -12.13 -1.45
C THR A 314 1.80 -10.62 -1.69
N ARG A 315 2.90 -9.86 -1.74
CA ARG A 315 2.88 -8.41 -2.07
C ARG A 315 2.26 -8.08 -3.42
N ASN A 316 2.15 -9.06 -4.34
CA ASN A 316 1.60 -8.86 -5.67
C ASN A 316 0.08 -9.12 -5.77
N ILE A 317 -0.53 -9.68 -4.72
CA ILE A 317 -1.96 -10.03 -4.70
C ILE A 317 -2.84 -8.78 -4.89
N VAL A 318 -2.44 -7.64 -4.32
CA VAL A 318 -3.19 -6.38 -4.48
C VAL A 318 -3.30 -5.98 -5.95
N TRP A 319 -2.21 -6.13 -6.74
CA TRP A 319 -2.21 -5.76 -8.15
C TRP A 319 -3.10 -6.69 -8.98
N LEU A 320 -3.10 -8.00 -8.67
CA LEU A 320 -4.07 -8.93 -9.22
C LEU A 320 -5.50 -8.50 -8.90
N GLY A 321 -5.77 -8.06 -7.67
CA GLY A 321 -7.06 -7.51 -7.28
C GLY A 321 -7.51 -6.38 -8.21
N PHE A 322 -6.66 -5.37 -8.44
CA PHE A 322 -6.98 -4.25 -9.34
C PHE A 322 -7.25 -4.71 -10.78
N VAL A 323 -6.49 -5.66 -11.30
CA VAL A 323 -6.63 -6.17 -12.68
C VAL A 323 -7.82 -7.10 -12.85
N ALA A 324 -8.06 -7.98 -11.87
CA ALA A 324 -9.14 -8.96 -11.92
C ALA A 324 -10.52 -8.33 -11.72
N THR A 325 -10.62 -7.23 -10.97
CA THR A 325 -11.91 -6.63 -10.59
C THR A 325 -12.76 -6.21 -11.80
N PRO A 326 -12.25 -5.46 -12.80
CA PRO A 326 -13.04 -5.10 -13.98
C PRO A 326 -13.44 -6.33 -14.80
N LEU A 327 -12.54 -7.31 -14.96
CA LEU A 327 -12.82 -8.56 -15.64
C LEU A 327 -13.98 -9.31 -14.96
N LEU A 328 -13.89 -9.53 -13.66
CA LEU A 328 -14.93 -10.21 -12.89
C LEU A 328 -16.22 -9.41 -12.84
N ALA A 329 -16.17 -8.08 -12.83
CA ALA A 329 -17.35 -7.23 -12.95
C ALA A 329 -18.09 -7.46 -14.27
N VAL A 330 -17.38 -7.46 -15.39
CA VAL A 330 -17.98 -7.75 -16.70
C VAL A 330 -18.56 -9.17 -16.71
N GLN A 331 -17.80 -10.18 -16.29
CA GLN A 331 -18.25 -11.56 -16.36
C GLN A 331 -19.42 -11.88 -15.41
N ALA A 332 -19.34 -11.46 -14.15
CA ALA A 332 -20.41 -11.67 -13.18
C ALA A 332 -21.72 -10.97 -13.58
N THR A 333 -21.65 -9.79 -14.20
CA THR A 333 -22.88 -9.09 -14.64
C THR A 333 -23.61 -9.81 -15.78
N THR A 334 -22.96 -10.71 -16.51
CA THR A 334 -23.62 -11.54 -17.53
C THR A 334 -24.52 -12.63 -16.94
N LEU A 335 -24.26 -13.03 -15.69
CA LEU A 335 -25.07 -13.98 -14.93
C LEU A 335 -26.35 -13.33 -14.39
N LEU A 336 -26.33 -12.01 -14.20
CA LEU A 336 -27.44 -11.25 -13.64
C LEU A 336 -28.54 -11.03 -14.69
N PRO A 337 -29.82 -10.93 -14.26
CA PRO A 337 -30.90 -10.53 -15.16
C PRO A 337 -30.66 -9.10 -15.69
N PRO A 338 -31.27 -8.72 -16.84
CA PRO A 338 -31.25 -7.34 -17.35
C PRO A 338 -31.64 -6.34 -16.26
N PRO A 339 -31.07 -5.11 -16.26
CA PRO A 339 -31.41 -4.16 -15.23
C PRO A 339 -32.88 -3.73 -15.42
N PRO A 340 -33.66 -3.55 -14.34
CA PRO A 340 -35.04 -3.08 -14.47
C PRO A 340 -35.07 -1.65 -15.05
N GLN A 341 -36.11 -1.33 -15.83
CA GLN A 341 -36.30 -0.01 -16.47
C GLN A 341 -36.38 1.12 -15.44
N ARG A 342 -37.04 0.86 -14.30
CA ARG A 342 -37.03 1.75 -13.13
C ARG A 342 -36.33 1.04 -11.99
N ARG A 343 -35.18 1.59 -11.58
CA ARG A 343 -34.45 1.10 -10.40
C ARG A 343 -35.06 1.73 -9.16
N PHE A 344 -35.31 0.92 -8.13
CA PHE A 344 -35.68 1.43 -6.81
C PHE A 344 -34.51 2.25 -6.24
N GLN A 345 -34.70 3.56 -6.07
CA GLN A 345 -33.66 4.48 -5.61
C GLN A 345 -33.70 4.73 -4.09
N GLY A 346 -34.41 3.90 -3.33
CA GLY A 346 -34.54 4.05 -1.89
C GLY A 346 -35.48 5.18 -1.50
N ILE A 347 -35.59 5.40 -0.19
CA ILE A 347 -36.31 6.53 0.39
C ILE A 347 -35.28 7.62 0.71
N PRO A 348 -35.41 8.85 0.16
CA PRO A 348 -34.43 9.92 0.35
C PRO A 348 -33.98 10.17 1.79
N THR A 349 -34.92 10.21 2.73
CA THR A 349 -34.63 10.43 4.15
C THR A 349 -33.81 9.29 4.75
N MET A 350 -34.12 8.04 4.39
CA MET A 350 -33.34 6.88 4.78
C MET A 350 -31.93 6.91 4.16
N ASN A 351 -31.82 7.31 2.88
CA ASN A 351 -30.53 7.43 2.21
C ASN A 351 -29.64 8.49 2.88
N ILE A 352 -30.21 9.66 3.24
CA ILE A 352 -29.52 10.70 4.02
C ILE A 352 -29.09 10.15 5.38
N ALA A 353 -29.99 9.47 6.10
CA ALA A 353 -29.68 8.89 7.40
C ALA A 353 -28.54 7.86 7.33
N LEU A 354 -28.53 7.00 6.31
CA LEU A 354 -27.46 6.02 6.09
C LEU A 354 -26.12 6.69 5.76
N ILE A 355 -26.10 7.69 4.88
CA ILE A 355 -24.88 8.45 4.57
C ILE A 355 -24.39 9.19 5.82
N GLY A 356 -25.31 9.79 6.59
CA GLY A 356 -25.01 10.45 7.85
C GLY A 356 -24.42 9.49 8.89
N LEU A 357 -24.96 8.28 9.01
CA LEU A 357 -24.44 7.23 9.88
C LEU A 357 -23.03 6.82 9.45
N LEU A 358 -22.79 6.59 8.16
CA LEU A 358 -21.46 6.23 7.65
C LEU A 358 -20.45 7.37 7.86
N ALA A 359 -20.86 8.63 7.68
CA ALA A 359 -20.03 9.79 7.97
C ALA A 359 -19.72 9.90 9.48
N LEU A 360 -20.68 9.61 10.36
CA LEU A 360 -20.47 9.55 11.81
C LEU A 360 -19.48 8.44 12.18
N ILE A 361 -19.57 7.26 11.55
CA ILE A 361 -18.61 6.16 11.78
C ILE A 361 -17.20 6.60 11.37
N LEU A 362 -17.03 7.26 10.22
CA LEU A 362 -15.73 7.82 9.82
C LEU A 362 -15.23 8.89 10.78
N LEU A 363 -16.12 9.75 11.30
CA LEU A 363 -15.75 10.76 12.29
C LEU A 363 -15.27 10.10 13.59
N ILE A 364 -15.99 9.11 14.11
CA ILE A 364 -15.61 8.34 15.30
C ILE A 364 -14.28 7.62 15.07
N GLY A 365 -14.11 6.99 13.89
CA GLY A 365 -12.87 6.32 13.51
C GLY A 365 -11.72 7.27 13.17
N SER A 366 -11.96 8.58 13.08
CA SER A 366 -10.91 9.54 12.72
C SER A 366 -9.82 9.61 13.79
N PRO A 367 -8.55 9.84 13.42
CA PRO A 367 -7.43 9.84 14.36
C PRO A 367 -7.48 10.93 15.43
N TRP A 368 -8.32 11.97 15.26
CA TRP A 368 -8.54 13.00 16.27
C TRP A 368 -9.62 12.65 17.30
N VAL A 369 -10.50 11.70 16.98
CA VAL A 369 -11.66 11.35 17.81
C VAL A 369 -11.50 9.96 18.41
N LYS A 370 -11.02 8.99 17.62
CA LYS A 370 -10.90 7.58 18.04
C LYS A 370 -10.11 7.36 19.34
N PRO A 371 -9.04 8.11 19.68
CA PRO A 371 -8.31 7.87 20.93
C PRO A 371 -9.14 8.19 22.18
N ALA A 372 -10.15 9.05 22.05
CA ALA A 372 -11.02 9.44 23.16
C ALA A 372 -12.26 8.55 23.30
N LEU A 373 -12.71 7.89 22.21
CA LEU A 373 -13.98 7.16 22.17
C LEU A 373 -13.84 5.64 22.04
N LEU A 374 -12.73 5.14 21.49
CA LEU A 374 -12.53 3.72 21.24
C LEU A 374 -11.54 3.09 22.22
N PRO A 375 -11.62 1.76 22.46
CA PRO A 375 -10.65 1.03 23.27
C PRO A 375 -9.20 1.22 22.76
N PRO A 376 -8.18 1.16 23.62
CA PRO A 376 -6.79 1.42 23.25
C PRO A 376 -6.30 0.63 22.02
N GLU A 377 -6.74 -0.62 21.85
CA GLU A 377 -6.35 -1.49 20.75
C GLU A 377 -6.75 -0.95 19.37
N THR A 378 -7.81 -0.14 19.31
CA THR A 378 -8.37 0.44 18.07
C THR A 378 -8.24 1.97 18.02
N GLY A 379 -8.33 2.62 19.18
CA GLY A 379 -8.22 4.07 19.37
C GLY A 379 -6.78 4.59 19.30
N ALA A 380 -5.78 3.76 19.59
CA ALA A 380 -4.39 4.18 19.49
C ALA A 380 -3.97 4.47 18.03
N LEU A 381 -3.05 5.42 17.86
CA LEU A 381 -2.42 5.71 16.57
C LEU A 381 -1.22 4.80 16.29
N LEU A 382 -0.59 4.30 17.36
CA LEU A 382 0.58 3.43 17.34
C LEU A 382 0.16 2.03 17.76
N ALA A 383 0.70 1.00 17.11
CA ALA A 383 0.48 -0.37 17.52
C ALA A 383 1.06 -0.60 18.92
N LYS A 384 0.44 -1.49 19.72
CA LYS A 384 0.87 -1.81 21.10
C LYS A 384 2.37 -2.11 21.19
N GLY A 385 2.86 -2.96 20.26
CA GLY A 385 4.28 -3.32 20.06
C GLY A 385 5.26 -2.20 19.72
N THR A 386 4.83 -0.93 19.73
CA THR A 386 5.72 0.20 19.44
C THR A 386 6.49 0.58 20.69
N PRO A 387 7.83 0.58 20.69
CA PRO A 387 8.61 0.71 21.91
C PRO A 387 8.80 2.17 22.32
N VAL A 388 7.69 2.90 22.51
CA VAL A 388 7.67 4.35 22.79
C VAL A 388 8.39 4.66 24.10
N GLU A 389 8.01 3.96 25.17
CA GLU A 389 8.53 4.21 26.52
C GLU A 389 9.96 3.70 26.67
N ALA A 390 10.28 2.53 26.10
CA ALA A 390 11.65 2.04 26.03
C ALA A 390 12.58 2.97 25.23
N THR A 391 12.09 3.57 24.14
CA THR A 391 12.85 4.60 23.38
C THR A 391 13.07 5.85 24.21
N ARG A 392 12.06 6.30 24.98
CA ARG A 392 12.21 7.45 25.89
C ARG A 392 13.25 7.15 26.98
N ALA A 393 13.17 5.98 27.61
CA ALA A 393 14.13 5.55 28.62
C ALA A 393 15.57 5.51 28.07
N LEU A 394 15.74 5.03 26.84
CA LEU A 394 17.03 5.05 26.14
C LEU A 394 17.54 6.49 25.91
N GLN A 395 16.67 7.44 25.57
CA GLN A 395 17.03 8.85 25.37
C GLN A 395 17.43 9.57 26.67
N GLU A 396 16.88 9.15 27.80
CA GLU A 396 17.14 9.71 29.13
C GLU A 396 18.42 9.18 29.78
N LEU A 397 19.07 8.17 29.17
CA LEU A 397 20.33 7.64 29.68
C LEU A 397 21.45 8.70 29.66
N PRO A 398 22.21 8.86 30.75
CA PRO A 398 23.35 9.79 30.79
C PRO A 398 24.40 9.50 29.72
N GLN A 399 24.62 8.21 29.45
CA GLN A 399 25.47 7.72 28.38
C GLN A 399 24.71 6.66 27.60
N ARG A 400 24.46 6.96 26.32
CA ARG A 400 23.75 6.05 25.42
C ARG A 400 24.73 5.06 24.79
N PRO A 401 24.29 3.82 24.52
CA PRO A 401 25.09 2.86 23.77
C PRO A 401 25.38 3.39 22.36
N GLN A 402 26.64 3.33 21.93
CA GLN A 402 27.01 3.73 20.57
C GLN A 402 26.62 2.67 19.54
N ARG A 403 26.61 1.40 19.95
CA ARG A 403 26.30 0.23 19.13
C ARG A 403 25.20 -0.57 19.80
N LEU A 404 23.98 -0.06 19.63
CA LEU A 404 22.76 -0.68 20.11
C LEU A 404 22.37 -1.85 19.20
N PHE A 405 22.25 -3.06 19.74
CA PHE A 405 21.50 -4.13 19.10
C PHE A 405 20.03 -4.01 19.50
N HIS A 406 19.10 -4.28 18.59
CA HIS A 406 17.67 -4.15 18.90
C HIS A 406 16.83 -5.06 18.02
N ALA A 407 15.57 -5.30 18.40
CA ALA A 407 14.63 -6.01 17.52
C ALA A 407 14.44 -5.26 16.18
N MET A 408 14.41 -5.98 15.07
CA MET A 408 14.28 -5.44 13.71
C MET A 408 13.01 -4.60 13.59
N SER A 409 11.93 -5.06 14.21
CA SER A 409 10.64 -4.39 14.25
C SER A 409 10.71 -2.99 14.87
N TYR A 410 11.68 -2.73 15.75
CA TYR A 410 11.89 -1.43 16.41
C TYR A 410 12.76 -0.47 15.62
N GLY A 411 13.61 -0.98 14.72
CA GLY A 411 14.64 -0.19 14.04
C GLY A 411 14.07 1.03 13.34
N SER A 412 12.99 0.85 12.56
CA SER A 412 12.33 1.94 11.85
C SER A 412 11.84 3.04 12.82
N TYR A 413 11.16 2.66 13.91
CA TYR A 413 10.69 3.62 14.92
C TYR A 413 11.84 4.35 15.62
N LEU A 414 12.93 3.64 15.97
CA LEU A 414 14.12 4.24 16.57
C LEU A 414 14.75 5.31 15.66
N ILE A 415 14.86 5.04 14.36
CA ILE A 415 15.36 6.01 13.36
C ILE A 415 14.54 7.31 13.41
N TRP A 416 13.22 7.21 13.58
CA TRP A 416 12.35 8.37 13.64
C TRP A 416 12.39 9.10 14.98
N ALA A 417 12.22 8.35 16.07
CA ALA A 417 11.99 8.88 17.42
C ALA A 417 13.28 9.26 18.14
N ALA A 418 14.39 8.59 17.84
CA ALA A 418 15.71 8.82 18.41
C ALA A 418 16.79 8.91 17.30
N PRO A 419 16.77 9.94 16.42
CA PRO A 419 17.64 10.03 15.24
C PRO A 419 19.16 10.03 15.55
N GLU A 420 19.52 10.41 16.77
CA GLU A 420 20.88 10.36 17.30
C GLU A 420 21.36 8.94 17.63
N GLN A 421 20.43 8.01 17.85
CA GLN A 421 20.74 6.60 18.09
C GLN A 421 20.79 5.87 16.74
N LYS A 422 21.99 5.46 16.33
CA LYS A 422 22.15 4.62 15.14
C LYS A 422 21.65 3.20 15.40
N VAL A 423 21.04 2.60 14.38
CA VAL A 423 20.45 1.26 14.44
C VAL A 423 21.40 0.17 13.95
N PHE A 424 21.19 -1.06 14.41
CA PHE A 424 21.95 -2.23 13.96
C PHE A 424 21.49 -2.71 12.59
N ILE A 425 20.17 -2.88 12.44
CA ILE A 425 19.47 -3.20 11.18
C ILE A 425 18.13 -2.45 11.10
N ASP A 426 17.50 -2.44 9.94
CA ASP A 426 16.12 -1.95 9.75
C ASP A 426 15.48 -2.59 8.50
N PRO A 427 14.19 -2.32 8.21
CA PRO A 427 13.46 -2.96 7.10
C PRO A 427 13.98 -2.70 5.68
N ARG A 428 15.00 -1.84 5.48
CA ARG A 428 15.68 -1.67 4.18
C ARG A 428 16.54 -2.89 3.85
N ILE A 429 15.87 -3.99 3.53
CA ILE A 429 16.47 -5.32 3.34
C ILE A 429 17.59 -5.37 2.30
N GLU A 430 17.50 -4.54 1.26
CA GLU A 430 18.48 -4.39 0.19
C GLU A 430 19.80 -3.72 0.63
N LEU A 431 19.83 -3.06 1.79
CA LEU A 431 21.02 -2.43 2.37
C LEU A 431 21.92 -3.43 3.13
N TYR A 432 21.32 -4.46 3.73
CA TYR A 432 22.01 -5.39 4.61
C TYR A 432 22.29 -6.72 3.89
N PRO A 433 23.55 -7.17 3.82
CA PRO A 433 23.86 -8.45 3.17
C PRO A 433 23.37 -9.63 4.00
N PHE A 434 23.22 -10.76 3.34
CA PHE A 434 22.72 -11.99 3.93
C PHE A 434 23.46 -12.41 5.21
N GLU A 435 24.78 -12.29 5.24
CA GLU A 435 25.58 -12.64 6.43
C GLU A 435 25.19 -11.83 7.67
N GLN A 436 24.88 -10.54 7.49
CA GLN A 436 24.46 -9.69 8.60
C GLN A 436 23.05 -10.05 9.07
N TRP A 437 22.14 -10.39 8.15
CA TRP A 437 20.81 -10.91 8.51
C TRP A 437 20.89 -12.23 9.26
N ARG A 438 21.74 -13.15 8.80
CA ARG A 438 21.99 -14.42 9.48
C ARG A 438 22.53 -14.17 10.88
N ASP A 439 23.54 -13.32 11.02
CA ASP A 439 24.12 -12.98 12.32
C ASP A 439 23.09 -12.30 13.25
N TYR A 440 22.22 -11.44 12.72
CA TYR A 440 21.12 -10.84 13.48
C TYR A 440 20.18 -11.91 14.04
N ILE A 441 19.77 -12.87 13.20
CA ILE A 441 18.88 -13.97 13.59
C ILE A 441 19.54 -14.85 14.65
N LEU A 442 20.80 -15.27 14.42
CA LEU A 442 21.56 -16.11 15.36
C LEU A 442 21.70 -15.42 16.72
N LEU A 443 22.14 -14.16 16.74
CA LEU A 443 22.29 -13.41 17.99
C LEU A 443 20.95 -13.28 18.73
N GLY A 444 19.87 -12.93 18.03
CA GLY A 444 18.52 -12.85 18.62
C GLY A 444 18.01 -14.17 19.19
N GLN A 445 18.41 -15.29 18.57
CA GLN A 445 18.11 -16.66 19.03
C GLN A 445 19.05 -17.15 20.13
N GLY A 446 19.95 -16.30 20.65
CA GLY A 446 20.89 -16.70 21.71
C GLY A 446 22.00 -17.65 21.22
N VAL A 447 22.30 -17.63 19.91
CA VAL A 447 23.35 -18.46 19.29
C VAL A 447 24.58 -17.61 18.99
N GLU A 448 25.78 -18.16 19.26
CA GLU A 448 27.07 -17.47 19.05
C GLU A 448 27.17 -16.10 19.75
N VAL A 449 26.47 -15.93 20.87
CA VAL A 449 26.23 -14.62 21.51
C VAL A 449 27.52 -13.85 21.77
N GLU A 450 28.49 -14.44 22.47
CA GLU A 450 29.76 -13.76 22.81
C GLU A 450 30.54 -13.34 21.56
N ALA A 451 30.63 -14.23 20.57
CA ALA A 451 31.34 -13.96 19.33
C ALA A 451 30.69 -12.83 18.54
N LEU A 452 29.36 -12.80 18.46
CA LEU A 452 28.61 -11.79 17.71
C LEU A 452 28.56 -10.43 18.45
N LEU A 453 28.38 -10.43 19.78
CA LEU A 453 28.50 -9.22 20.60
C LEU A 453 29.90 -8.60 20.46
N ALA A 454 30.95 -9.41 20.44
CA ALA A 454 32.32 -8.94 20.22
C ALA A 454 32.54 -8.45 18.79
N LYS A 455 32.11 -9.21 17.77
CA LYS A 455 32.22 -8.87 16.34
C LYS A 455 31.63 -7.49 16.03
N TYR A 456 30.42 -7.23 16.52
CA TYR A 456 29.73 -5.97 16.29
C TYR A 456 30.01 -4.92 17.37
N ARG A 457 30.80 -5.25 18.40
CA ARG A 457 31.15 -4.39 19.53
C ARG A 457 29.92 -3.78 20.20
N ILE A 458 28.89 -4.60 20.42
CA ILE A 458 27.61 -4.19 21.00
C ILE A 458 27.82 -3.75 22.44
N ASP A 459 27.30 -2.57 22.77
CA ASP A 459 27.40 -1.94 24.11
C ASP A 459 26.02 -1.62 24.74
N GLY A 460 24.94 -1.84 23.98
CA GLY A 460 23.57 -1.83 24.48
C GLY A 460 22.66 -2.76 23.69
N MET A 461 21.56 -3.18 24.32
CA MET A 461 20.54 -4.01 23.71
C MET A 461 19.14 -3.46 24.01
N MET A 462 18.25 -3.44 23.02
CA MET A 462 16.84 -3.10 23.17
C MET A 462 16.01 -4.23 22.56
N LEU A 463 15.67 -5.20 23.40
CA LEU A 463 15.18 -6.50 23.00
C LEU A 463 13.66 -6.56 23.10
N SER A 464 13.04 -7.20 22.11
CA SER A 464 11.66 -7.68 22.22
C SER A 464 11.63 -8.94 23.07
N ILE A 465 10.77 -8.98 24.09
CA ILE A 465 10.58 -10.16 24.93
C ILE A 465 10.07 -11.33 24.10
N GLU A 466 9.18 -11.08 23.15
CA GLU A 466 8.59 -12.10 22.28
C GLU A 466 9.58 -12.58 21.20
N GLU A 467 10.23 -11.66 20.48
CA GLU A 467 11.07 -12.03 19.33
C GLU A 467 12.46 -12.56 19.75
N GLN A 468 12.97 -12.15 20.93
CA GLN A 468 14.39 -12.33 21.32
C GLN A 468 14.54 -12.89 22.74
N ALA A 469 13.58 -13.71 23.19
CA ALA A 469 13.59 -14.34 24.51
C ALA A 469 14.92 -15.06 24.86
N PRO A 470 15.54 -15.85 23.97
CA PRO A 470 16.79 -16.55 24.31
C PRO A 470 17.97 -15.60 24.58
N LEU A 471 18.09 -14.52 23.80
CA LEU A 471 19.14 -13.52 24.03
C LEU A 471 18.90 -12.74 25.33
N LEU A 472 17.64 -12.46 25.66
CA LEU A 472 17.28 -11.82 26.93
C LEU A 472 17.65 -12.71 28.13
N GLU A 473 17.41 -14.02 28.04
CA GLU A 473 17.81 -14.98 29.07
C GLU A 473 19.33 -15.02 29.25
N TYR A 474 20.09 -15.03 28.14
CA TYR A 474 21.54 -14.90 28.20
C TYR A 474 21.97 -13.61 28.92
N ALA A 475 21.37 -12.47 28.59
CA ALA A 475 21.75 -11.20 29.19
C ALA A 475 21.46 -11.15 30.70
N ARG A 476 20.34 -11.73 31.14
CA ARG A 476 19.95 -11.82 32.56
C ARG A 476 20.84 -12.76 33.37
N THR A 477 21.31 -13.86 32.78
CA THR A 477 22.29 -14.75 33.43
C THR A 477 23.68 -14.13 33.55
N HIS A 478 23.98 -13.10 32.74
CA HIS A 478 25.23 -12.34 32.74
C HIS A 478 25.03 -10.91 33.30
N ALA A 479 24.30 -10.78 34.40
CA ALA A 479 23.97 -9.48 35.03
C ALA A 479 25.21 -8.68 35.51
N ASN A 480 26.37 -9.33 35.65
CA ASN A 480 27.65 -8.67 35.90
C ASN A 480 28.16 -7.89 34.68
N VAL A 481 27.74 -8.28 33.46
CA VAL A 481 28.11 -7.64 32.19
C VAL A 481 26.99 -6.74 31.67
N TRP A 482 25.73 -7.13 31.84
CA TRP A 482 24.58 -6.40 31.32
C TRP A 482 23.70 -5.89 32.47
N ARG A 483 23.48 -4.58 32.49
CA ARG A 483 22.55 -3.94 33.42
C ARG A 483 21.26 -3.60 32.70
N GLU A 484 20.15 -4.15 33.19
CA GLU A 484 18.81 -3.75 32.78
C GLU A 484 18.53 -2.33 33.28
N VAL A 485 18.19 -1.42 32.36
CA VAL A 485 17.90 -0.01 32.66
C VAL A 485 16.43 0.34 32.44
N TYR A 486 15.72 -0.49 31.69
CA TYR A 486 14.28 -0.37 31.47
C TYR A 486 13.69 -1.74 31.14
N ALA A 487 12.47 -2.00 31.62
CA ALA A 487 11.66 -3.13 31.20
C ALA A 487 10.17 -2.79 31.30
N ASP A 488 9.40 -3.23 30.30
CA ASP A 488 7.94 -3.27 30.31
C ASP A 488 7.44 -4.67 29.90
N GLU A 489 6.15 -4.78 29.55
CA GLU A 489 5.54 -6.06 29.14
C GLU A 489 6.08 -6.62 27.81
N GLU A 490 6.70 -5.79 26.96
CA GLU A 490 7.07 -6.16 25.58
C GLU A 490 8.56 -5.94 25.28
N THR A 491 9.22 -5.01 25.97
CA THR A 491 10.57 -4.51 25.65
C THR A 491 11.45 -4.46 26.89
N VAL A 492 12.73 -4.83 26.72
CA VAL A 492 13.78 -4.65 27.72
C VAL A 492 14.96 -3.89 27.14
N VAL A 493 15.46 -2.89 27.85
CA VAL A 493 16.68 -2.15 27.49
C VAL A 493 17.79 -2.52 28.47
N LEU A 494 18.92 -2.96 27.93
CA LEU A 494 20.12 -3.32 28.67
C LEU A 494 21.31 -2.52 28.16
N VAL A 495 22.21 -2.15 29.07
CA VAL A 495 23.49 -1.50 28.75
C VAL A 495 24.63 -2.29 29.38
N ARG A 496 25.81 -2.22 28.76
CA ARG A 496 26.99 -2.90 29.29
C ARG A 496 27.47 -2.21 30.58
N SER A 497 27.69 -3.00 31.64
CA SER A 497 28.25 -2.55 32.91
C SER A 497 29.71 -2.11 32.73
N GLY A 498 30.02 -0.85 33.04
CA GLY A 498 31.39 -0.30 32.98
C GLY A 498 31.69 0.63 31.78
N GLY A 499 30.66 1.06 31.04
CA GLY A 499 30.73 2.15 30.06
C GLY A 499 30.30 3.48 30.66
#